data_AF-A0A3A5VFB5-F1
#
_entry.id   AF-A0A3A5VFB5-F1
#
_cell.length_a   1.000
_cell.length_b   1.000
_cell.length_c   1.000
_cell.angle_alpha   90.00
_cell.angle_beta   90.00
_cell.angle_gamma   90.00
#
_symmetry.space_group_name_H-M   'P 1'
#
loop_
_entity.id
_entity.type
_entity.pdbx_description
1 polymer ?
#
loop_
_entity_poly.entity_id
_entity_poly.type
_entity_poly.pdbx_seq_one_letter_code
_entity_poly.pdbx_strand_id
1 'polypeptide(L)'
;GFFQNVADGMKFLVKEHMVPQRADRLIFETSPFLIVSSTLLILGMIPLSSGIYATNPDLSILYAIAIFGIAPIGVFFAGWSSNNKYTLIGGIRSAAQLTAYEIPLLLTLLSVAVLTGTFNIIESIHFQHSAGAWNIFLMPLGAALFLITMIAEVERVPFDMPEAEAELVEGWWTEYGGMRFGMLFMAEYIRTYAACFLFTHFFLGGWHLPFHGTIGSIPLLGDAYLLIPGAIMTLLKAWLVFLVVFVWARFALARIRTDQILEFGWRMLLPLAVLQLVLAMVYRLYLFDPDAMSARNDVGGGNAWDAFGIPMLVPILTTLFWIGLFYVYLNDEDKSINQERMFHVHTDKAAGTVTPGQE
;
A
#
# COMPACT_ATOMS: atom_id res chain seq x y z
N GLY A 1 10.96 25.13 -3.89
CA GLY A 1 10.12 25.36 -5.08
C GLY A 1 8.66 25.02 -4.82
N PHE A 2 7.96 25.79 -3.99
CA PHE A 2 6.54 25.54 -3.69
C PHE A 2 5.61 25.63 -4.92
N PHE A 3 5.99 26.42 -5.93
CA PHE A 3 5.23 26.59 -7.18
C PHE A 3 5.65 25.63 -8.30
N GLN A 4 6.56 24.69 -8.05
CA GLN A 4 7.06 23.77 -9.09
C GLN A 4 5.94 22.93 -9.70
N ASN A 5 5.10 22.32 -8.86
CA ASN A 5 3.98 21.48 -9.32
C ASN A 5 2.96 22.28 -10.16
N VAL A 6 2.73 23.54 -9.81
CA VAL A 6 1.84 24.44 -10.57
C VAL A 6 2.44 24.77 -11.93
N ALA A 7 3.75 25.06 -11.98
CA ALA A 7 4.45 25.33 -13.24
C ALA A 7 4.46 24.09 -14.16
N ASP A 8 4.67 22.90 -13.61
CA ASP A 8 4.64 21.65 -14.38
C ASP A 8 3.24 21.32 -14.90
N GLY A 9 2.19 21.55 -14.09
CA GLY A 9 0.80 21.42 -14.55
C GLY A 9 0.47 22.37 -15.71
N MET A 10 0.85 23.64 -15.58
CA MET A 10 0.66 24.64 -16.65
C MET A 10 1.44 24.27 -17.92
N LYS A 11 2.66 23.74 -17.78
CA LYS A 11 3.47 23.23 -18.91
C LYS A 11 2.73 22.12 -19.66
N PHE A 12 2.14 21.16 -18.96
CA PHE A 12 1.42 20.05 -19.61
C PHE A 12 0.15 20.51 -20.33
N LEU A 13 -0.55 21.55 -19.82
CA LEU A 13 -1.74 22.13 -20.45
C LEU A 13 -1.45 22.87 -21.76
N VAL A 14 -0.28 23.50 -21.87
CA VAL A 14 0.10 24.29 -23.06
C VAL A 14 0.74 23.43 -24.15
N LYS A 15 1.24 22.24 -23.81
CA LYS A 15 1.86 21.33 -24.77
C LYS A 15 0.84 20.82 -25.80
N GLU A 16 1.29 20.71 -27.04
CA GLU A 16 0.50 20.17 -28.13
C GLU A 16 0.09 18.71 -27.86
N HIS A 17 -1.15 18.41 -28.23
CA HIS A 17 -1.70 17.06 -28.14
C HIS A 17 -1.40 16.29 -29.43
N MET A 18 -0.57 15.25 -29.33
CA MET A 18 -0.19 14.38 -30.46
C MET A 18 -0.74 12.96 -30.24
N VAL A 19 -1.27 12.36 -31.31
CA VAL A 19 -1.70 10.95 -31.34
C VAL A 19 -0.93 10.25 -32.46
N PRO A 20 -0.32 9.08 -32.21
CA PRO A 20 0.35 8.32 -33.25
C PRO A 20 -0.63 7.95 -34.38
N GLN A 21 -0.21 8.09 -35.64
CA GLN A 21 -1.10 7.87 -36.80
C GLN A 21 -1.65 6.45 -36.90
N ARG A 22 -0.89 5.46 -36.41
CA ARG A 22 -1.27 4.04 -36.44
C ARG A 22 -1.86 3.56 -35.12
N ALA A 23 -2.01 4.42 -34.12
CA ALA A 23 -2.64 4.06 -32.85
C ALA A 23 -4.15 3.86 -33.01
N ASP A 24 -4.73 3.03 -32.16
CA ASP A 24 -6.19 3.00 -32.01
C ASP A 24 -6.63 4.27 -31.28
N ARG A 25 -7.15 5.23 -32.03
CA ARG A 25 -7.48 6.55 -31.50
C ARG A 25 -8.51 6.50 -30.37
N LEU A 26 -9.51 5.62 -30.43
CA LEU A 26 -10.55 5.60 -29.41
C LEU A 26 -9.98 5.10 -28.07
N ILE A 27 -9.26 3.99 -28.11
CA ILE A 27 -8.69 3.37 -26.90
C ILE A 27 -7.55 4.24 -26.35
N PHE A 28 -6.70 4.79 -27.22
CA PHE A 28 -5.59 5.65 -26.81
C PHE A 28 -6.09 6.90 -26.07
N GLU A 29 -7.15 7.53 -26.57
CA GLU A 29 -7.76 8.71 -25.97
C GLU A 29 -8.48 8.40 -24.65
N THR A 30 -9.17 7.27 -24.55
CA THR A 30 -10.01 6.92 -23.40
C THR A 30 -9.25 6.28 -22.23
N SER A 31 -8.14 5.59 -22.49
CA SER A 31 -7.39 4.85 -21.45
C SER A 31 -6.93 5.72 -20.27
N PRO A 32 -6.36 6.93 -20.46
CA PRO A 32 -6.00 7.78 -19.34
C PRO A 32 -7.19 8.21 -18.48
N PHE A 33 -8.36 8.45 -19.08
CA PHE A 33 -9.57 8.79 -18.33
C PHE A 33 -10.06 7.62 -17.49
N LEU A 34 -9.94 6.38 -17.98
CA LEU A 34 -10.27 5.19 -17.22
C LEU A 34 -9.36 5.05 -15.98
N ILE A 35 -8.05 5.24 -16.15
CA ILE A 35 -7.09 5.19 -15.02
C ILE A 35 -7.37 6.33 -14.02
N VAL A 36 -7.52 7.57 -14.49
CA VAL A 36 -7.78 8.73 -13.63
C VAL A 36 -9.12 8.58 -12.89
N SER A 37 -10.19 8.16 -13.58
CA SER A 37 -11.50 7.98 -12.95
C SER A 37 -11.48 6.92 -11.86
N SER A 38 -10.85 5.76 -12.10
CA SER A 38 -10.69 4.73 -11.06
C SER A 38 -9.97 5.29 -9.81
N THR A 39 -8.89 6.05 -10.00
CA THR A 39 -8.15 6.65 -8.89
C THR A 39 -9.00 7.69 -8.12
N LEU A 40 -9.77 8.53 -8.82
CA LEU A 40 -10.64 9.52 -8.17
C LEU A 40 -11.82 8.89 -7.42
N LEU A 41 -12.36 7.77 -7.90
CA LEU A 41 -13.44 7.05 -7.22
C LEU A 41 -12.99 6.49 -5.87
N ILE A 42 -11.74 6.01 -5.76
CA ILE A 42 -11.17 5.57 -4.48
C ILE A 42 -11.07 6.75 -3.50
N LEU A 43 -10.61 7.91 -3.98
CA LEU A 43 -10.47 9.10 -3.15
C LEU A 43 -11.80 9.58 -2.57
N GLY A 44 -12.90 9.44 -3.33
CA GLY A 44 -14.25 9.75 -2.87
C GLY A 44 -14.73 8.91 -1.68
N MET A 45 -14.12 7.75 -1.42
CA MET A 45 -14.48 6.87 -0.31
C MET A 45 -13.62 7.05 0.93
N ILE A 46 -12.53 7.83 0.84
CA ILE A 46 -11.59 8.00 1.94
C ILE A 46 -12.16 9.06 2.91
N PRO A 47 -12.52 8.67 4.15
CA PRO A 47 -12.90 9.64 5.16
C PRO A 47 -11.67 10.36 5.71
N LEU A 48 -11.80 11.63 6.10
CA LEU A 48 -10.73 12.36 6.80
C LEU A 48 -10.96 12.37 8.31
N SER A 49 -12.23 12.40 8.73
CA SER A 49 -12.67 12.38 10.12
C SER A 49 -14.05 11.74 10.21
N SER A 50 -14.54 11.46 11.42
CA SER A 50 -15.87 10.88 11.65
C SER A 50 -17.02 11.69 11.05
N GLY A 51 -16.86 13.00 10.91
CA GLY A 51 -17.82 13.91 10.27
C GLY A 51 -17.37 14.52 8.94
N ILE A 52 -16.20 14.15 8.43
CA ILE A 52 -15.64 14.70 7.18
C ILE A 52 -15.38 13.54 6.23
N TYR A 53 -16.38 13.22 5.42
CA TYR A 53 -16.34 12.21 4.37
C TYR A 53 -17.32 12.61 3.26
N ALA A 54 -17.06 12.20 2.01
CA ALA A 54 -17.97 12.50 0.90
C ALA A 54 -19.18 11.56 0.87
N THR A 55 -18.95 10.27 1.11
CA THR A 55 -20.00 9.24 1.18
C THR A 55 -19.57 8.11 2.12
N ASN A 56 -20.55 7.39 2.66
CA ASN A 56 -20.34 6.30 3.61
C ASN A 56 -21.21 5.08 3.24
N PRO A 57 -20.85 4.31 2.21
CA PRO A 57 -21.54 3.08 1.88
C PRO A 57 -21.12 1.94 2.82
N ASP A 58 -22.07 1.07 3.16
CA ASP A 58 -21.87 -0.10 4.03
C ASP A 58 -20.81 -1.06 3.49
N LEU A 59 -20.67 -1.13 2.15
CA LEU A 59 -19.73 -2.00 1.44
C LEU A 59 -18.49 -1.24 0.92
N SER A 60 -18.03 -0.20 1.62
CA SER A 60 -16.91 0.65 1.17
C SER A 60 -15.60 -0.10 0.94
N ILE A 61 -15.25 -1.09 1.76
CA ILE A 61 -14.05 -1.93 1.55
C ILE A 61 -14.19 -2.76 0.26
N LEU A 62 -15.36 -3.38 0.03
CA LEU A 62 -15.61 -4.18 -1.17
C LEU A 62 -15.60 -3.30 -2.43
N TYR A 63 -16.10 -2.07 -2.33
CA TYR A 63 -16.05 -1.09 -3.40
C TYR A 63 -14.61 -0.69 -3.73
N ALA A 64 -13.76 -0.45 -2.72
CA ALA A 64 -12.34 -0.18 -2.94
C ALA A 64 -11.65 -1.34 -3.68
N ILE A 65 -11.91 -2.58 -3.25
CA ILE A 65 -11.44 -3.81 -3.90
C ILE A 65 -11.86 -3.84 -5.38
N ALA A 66 -13.12 -3.56 -5.68
CA ALA A 66 -13.64 -3.59 -7.05
C ALA A 66 -12.98 -2.53 -7.96
N ILE A 67 -12.61 -1.36 -7.43
CA ILE A 67 -11.97 -0.32 -8.24
C ILE A 67 -10.50 -0.64 -8.52
N PHE A 68 -9.78 -1.24 -7.58
CA PHE A 68 -8.39 -1.66 -7.83
C PHE A 68 -8.29 -2.60 -9.05
N GLY A 69 -9.26 -3.52 -9.21
CA GLY A 69 -9.31 -4.41 -10.38
C GLY A 69 -9.57 -3.76 -11.74
N ILE A 70 -9.90 -2.46 -11.79
CA ILE A 70 -10.03 -1.71 -13.04
C ILE A 70 -8.65 -1.27 -13.57
N ALA A 71 -7.66 -1.09 -12.69
CA ALA A 71 -6.36 -0.54 -13.04
C ALA A 71 -5.57 -1.38 -14.08
N PRO A 72 -5.46 -2.72 -13.95
CA PRO A 72 -4.71 -3.53 -14.93
C PRO A 72 -5.26 -3.41 -16.35
N ILE A 73 -6.59 -3.30 -16.49
CA ILE A 73 -7.27 -3.14 -17.78
C ILE A 73 -6.90 -1.79 -18.41
N GLY A 74 -6.89 -0.73 -17.61
CA GLY A 74 -6.52 0.61 -18.06
C GLY A 74 -5.10 0.67 -18.60
N VAL A 75 -4.15 0.06 -17.89
CA VAL A 75 -2.75 0.01 -18.31
C VAL A 75 -2.56 -0.84 -19.56
N PHE A 76 -3.22 -2.00 -19.63
CA PHE A 76 -3.17 -2.84 -20.82
C PHE A 76 -3.70 -2.11 -22.07
N PHE A 77 -4.83 -1.41 -21.96
CA PHE A 77 -5.40 -0.64 -23.06
C PHE A 77 -4.51 0.54 -23.50
N ALA A 78 -3.87 1.23 -22.54
CA ALA A 78 -2.89 2.27 -22.85
C ALA A 78 -1.70 1.70 -23.64
N GLY A 79 -1.17 0.55 -23.22
CA GLY A 79 -0.07 -0.14 -23.91
C GLY A 79 -0.45 -0.65 -25.31
N TRP A 80 -1.61 -1.28 -25.43
CA TRP A 80 -2.11 -1.86 -26.69
C TRP A 80 -2.43 -0.80 -27.75
N SER A 81 -3.13 0.27 -27.35
CA SER A 81 -3.61 1.29 -28.28
C SER A 81 -2.50 2.13 -28.90
N SER A 82 -1.34 2.20 -28.24
CA SER A 82 -0.17 2.99 -28.64
C SER A 82 0.51 2.49 -29.92
N ASN A 83 0.25 1.24 -30.36
CA ASN A 83 0.83 0.61 -31.56
C ASN A 83 2.38 0.72 -31.67
N ASN A 84 3.05 0.58 -30.53
CA ASN A 84 4.50 0.45 -30.42
C ASN A 84 4.81 -0.88 -29.72
N LYS A 85 5.75 -1.66 -30.27
CA LYS A 85 6.11 -2.99 -29.73
C LYS A 85 6.62 -2.90 -28.29
N TYR A 86 7.41 -1.89 -27.97
CA TYR A 86 7.97 -1.72 -26.63
C TYR A 86 6.90 -1.32 -25.62
N THR A 87 6.03 -0.37 -26.00
CA THR A 87 4.90 0.08 -25.17
C THR A 87 3.89 -1.04 -24.92
N LEU A 88 3.64 -1.90 -25.92
CA LEU A 88 2.80 -3.08 -25.76
C LEU A 88 3.41 -4.10 -24.79
N ILE A 89 4.71 -4.40 -24.90
CA ILE A 89 5.40 -5.29 -23.97
C ILE A 89 5.38 -4.72 -22.54
N GLY A 90 5.59 -3.41 -22.39
CA GLY A 90 5.47 -2.71 -21.11
C GLY A 90 4.07 -2.80 -20.50
N GLY A 91 3.03 -2.59 -21.31
CA GLY A 91 1.64 -2.74 -20.88
C GLY A 91 1.27 -4.15 -20.43
N ILE A 92 1.75 -5.18 -21.15
CA ILE A 92 1.51 -6.58 -20.77
C ILE A 92 2.25 -6.92 -19.45
N ARG A 93 3.49 -6.48 -19.28
CA ARG A 93 4.28 -6.71 -18.05
C ARG A 93 3.65 -6.02 -16.84
N SER A 94 3.27 -4.76 -16.99
CA SER A 94 2.55 -4.01 -15.95
C SER A 94 1.24 -4.69 -15.59
N ALA A 95 0.38 -5.01 -16.56
CA ALA A 95 -0.89 -5.66 -16.29
C ALA A 95 -0.70 -6.99 -15.56
N ALA A 96 0.29 -7.80 -15.95
CA ALA A 96 0.61 -9.05 -15.26
C ALA A 96 1.10 -8.82 -13.81
N GLN A 97 1.92 -7.79 -13.58
CA GLN A 97 2.34 -7.41 -12.23
C GLN A 97 1.14 -6.95 -11.39
N LEU A 98 0.34 -5.99 -11.86
CA LEU A 98 -0.81 -5.49 -11.12
C LEU A 98 -1.76 -6.63 -10.74
N THR A 99 -2.09 -7.52 -11.68
CA THR A 99 -2.93 -8.71 -11.38
C THR A 99 -2.29 -9.66 -10.34
N ALA A 100 -0.98 -9.87 -10.39
CA ALA A 100 -0.29 -10.76 -9.44
C ALA A 100 -0.31 -10.23 -7.99
N TYR A 101 -0.28 -8.91 -7.81
CA TYR A 101 -0.27 -8.26 -6.49
C TYR A 101 -1.65 -7.83 -6.00
N GLU A 102 -2.63 -7.75 -6.91
CA GLU A 102 -4.02 -7.49 -6.57
C GLU A 102 -4.58 -8.60 -5.67
N ILE A 103 -4.44 -9.89 -6.04
CA ILE A 103 -5.03 -10.99 -5.26
C ILE A 103 -4.54 -11.01 -3.80
N PRO A 104 -3.22 -10.92 -3.50
CA PRO A 104 -2.75 -10.77 -2.13
C PRO A 104 -3.28 -9.52 -1.43
N LEU A 105 -3.36 -8.37 -2.12
CA LEU A 105 -3.95 -7.14 -1.57
C LEU A 105 -5.42 -7.37 -1.16
N LEU A 106 -6.21 -8.00 -2.00
CA LEU A 106 -7.63 -8.29 -1.72
C LEU A 106 -7.79 -9.20 -0.49
N LEU A 107 -6.94 -10.22 -0.37
CA LEU A 107 -6.95 -11.12 0.79
C LEU A 107 -6.54 -10.41 2.08
N THR A 108 -5.60 -9.47 2.02
CA THR A 108 -5.23 -8.66 3.20
C THR A 108 -6.37 -7.73 3.63
N LEU A 109 -7.06 -7.09 2.68
CA LEU A 109 -8.24 -6.26 2.94
C LEU A 109 -9.39 -7.09 3.51
N LEU A 110 -9.62 -8.29 2.98
CA LEU A 110 -10.60 -9.23 3.54
C LEU A 110 -10.25 -9.62 4.98
N SER A 111 -8.97 -9.84 5.27
CA SER A 111 -8.50 -10.14 6.62
C SER A 111 -8.82 -9.01 7.61
N VAL A 112 -8.69 -7.75 7.17
CA VAL A 112 -9.10 -6.58 7.98
C VAL A 112 -10.62 -6.58 8.22
N ALA A 113 -11.42 -6.81 7.17
CA ALA A 113 -12.88 -6.86 7.29
C ALA A 113 -13.36 -7.99 8.22
N VAL A 114 -12.69 -9.15 8.20
CA VAL A 114 -12.98 -10.28 9.11
C VAL A 114 -12.63 -9.92 10.56
N LEU A 115 -11.47 -9.28 10.78
CA LEU A 115 -11.05 -8.89 12.13
C LEU A 115 -12.00 -7.85 12.75
N THR A 116 -12.39 -6.85 11.96
CA THR A 116 -13.27 -5.76 12.41
C THR A 116 -14.75 -6.13 12.41
N GLY A 117 -15.14 -7.15 11.63
CA GLY A 117 -16.53 -7.61 11.50
C GLY A 117 -17.40 -6.69 10.65
N THR A 118 -16.83 -5.82 9.82
CA THR A 118 -17.55 -4.87 8.98
C THR A 118 -16.83 -4.62 7.65
N PHE A 119 -17.60 -4.34 6.59
CA PHE A 119 -17.08 -3.86 5.31
C PHE A 119 -17.04 -2.33 5.21
N ASN A 120 -17.42 -1.63 6.28
CA ASN A 120 -17.44 -0.18 6.31
C ASN A 120 -16.10 0.38 6.84
N ILE A 121 -15.45 1.27 6.06
CA ILE A 121 -14.16 1.88 6.44
C ILE A 121 -14.28 2.69 7.75
N ILE A 122 -15.33 3.49 7.90
CA ILE A 122 -15.55 4.32 9.10
C ILE A 122 -15.75 3.43 10.33
N GLU A 123 -16.57 2.39 10.21
CA GLU A 123 -16.78 1.44 11.31
C GLU A 123 -15.51 0.66 11.65
N SER A 124 -14.72 0.28 10.64
CA SER A 124 -13.41 -0.37 10.83
C SER A 124 -12.43 0.52 11.60
N ILE A 125 -12.51 1.85 11.46
CA ILE A 125 -11.68 2.80 12.21
C ILE A 125 -12.16 2.89 13.66
N HIS A 126 -13.47 2.99 13.87
CA HIS A 126 -14.03 3.01 15.22
C HIS A 126 -13.82 1.70 15.97
N PHE A 127 -13.86 0.55 15.29
CA PHE A 127 -13.56 -0.74 15.88
C PHE A 127 -12.16 -0.76 16.52
N GLN A 128 -11.16 -0.18 15.87
CA GLN A 128 -9.79 -0.12 16.42
C GLN A 128 -9.71 0.70 17.72
N HIS A 129 -10.57 1.71 17.88
CA HIS A 129 -10.68 2.47 19.13
C HIS A 129 -11.50 1.71 20.18
N SER A 130 -12.68 1.22 19.82
CA SER A 130 -13.58 0.47 20.71
C SER A 130 -13.00 -0.85 21.19
N ALA A 131 -12.12 -1.48 20.42
CA ALA A 131 -11.45 -2.72 20.82
C ALA A 131 -10.16 -2.47 21.63
N GLY A 132 -9.63 -1.24 21.63
CA GLY A 132 -8.46 -0.86 22.44
C GLY A 132 -7.10 -1.08 21.80
N ALA A 133 -7.04 -1.60 20.57
CA ALA A 133 -5.79 -1.88 19.89
C ALA A 133 -5.88 -1.55 18.39
N TRP A 134 -4.80 -1.00 17.86
CA TRP A 134 -4.63 -0.82 16.43
C TRP A 134 -4.37 -2.15 15.74
N ASN A 135 -4.90 -2.31 14.53
CA ASN A 135 -4.76 -3.54 13.78
C ASN A 135 -3.30 -3.84 13.40
N ILE A 136 -2.40 -2.83 13.37
CA ILE A 136 -0.97 -3.08 13.13
C ILE A 136 -0.31 -4.01 14.17
N PHE A 137 -0.76 -3.96 15.44
CA PHE A 137 -0.21 -4.81 16.50
C PHE A 137 -0.82 -6.22 16.50
N LEU A 138 -2.06 -6.34 16.02
CA LEU A 138 -2.75 -7.62 15.88
C LEU A 138 -2.31 -8.36 14.61
N MET A 139 -2.17 -7.63 13.51
CA MET A 139 -1.87 -8.15 12.17
C MET A 139 -0.64 -7.48 11.55
N PRO A 140 0.55 -7.57 12.14
CA PRO A 140 1.76 -6.98 11.56
C PRO A 140 2.15 -7.60 10.21
N LEU A 141 1.91 -8.91 10.02
CA LEU A 141 2.05 -9.56 8.72
C LEU A 141 1.08 -8.94 7.69
N GLY A 142 -0.20 -8.76 8.05
CA GLY A 142 -1.18 -8.10 7.19
C GLY A 142 -0.80 -6.67 6.82
N ALA A 143 -0.26 -5.90 7.77
CA ALA A 143 0.25 -4.55 7.51
C ALA A 143 1.42 -4.57 6.51
N ALA A 144 2.38 -5.48 6.68
CA ALA A 144 3.50 -5.63 5.77
C ALA A 144 3.04 -6.06 4.37
N LEU A 145 2.17 -7.06 4.27
CA LEU A 145 1.61 -7.52 3.00
C LEU A 145 0.89 -6.39 2.28
N PHE A 146 0.01 -5.65 2.97
CA PHE A 146 -0.71 -4.51 2.39
C PHE A 146 0.25 -3.45 1.84
N LEU A 147 1.27 -3.06 2.61
CA LEU A 147 2.24 -2.06 2.15
C LEU A 147 3.00 -2.55 0.91
N ILE A 148 3.52 -3.77 0.94
CA ILE A 148 4.28 -4.34 -0.18
C ILE A 148 3.42 -4.41 -1.43
N THR A 149 2.18 -4.90 -1.32
CA THR A 149 1.26 -4.99 -2.45
C THR A 149 0.85 -3.62 -2.96
N MET A 150 0.67 -2.63 -2.09
CA MET A 150 0.36 -1.26 -2.52
C MET A 150 1.52 -0.56 -3.20
N ILE A 151 2.78 -0.83 -2.83
CA ILE A 151 3.94 -0.29 -3.56
C ILE A 151 3.97 -0.90 -4.98
N ALA A 152 3.71 -2.20 -5.09
CA ALA A 152 3.66 -2.90 -6.37
C ALA A 152 2.49 -2.44 -7.27
N GLU A 153 1.32 -2.17 -6.68
CA GLU A 153 0.12 -1.66 -7.36
C GLU A 153 0.29 -0.25 -7.93
N VAL A 154 1.13 0.57 -7.28
CA VAL A 154 1.44 1.93 -7.71
C VAL A 154 2.67 1.97 -8.62
N GLU A 155 3.30 0.81 -8.90
CA GLU A 155 4.46 0.68 -9.77
C GLU A 155 5.65 1.55 -9.34
N ARG A 156 5.84 1.71 -8.03
CA ARG A 156 6.96 2.49 -7.47
C ARG A 156 8.13 1.61 -7.10
N VAL A 157 9.34 2.17 -7.14
CA VAL A 157 10.59 1.50 -6.70
C VAL A 157 10.35 0.85 -5.34
N PRO A 158 10.64 -0.46 -5.18
CA PRO A 158 11.45 -1.34 -6.04
C PRO A 158 10.69 -2.08 -7.16
N PHE A 159 9.38 -1.85 -7.30
CA PHE A 159 8.48 -2.51 -8.25
C PHE A 159 8.16 -1.66 -9.49
N ASP A 160 9.06 -0.74 -9.88
CA ASP A 160 8.90 0.21 -11.01
C ASP A 160 9.34 -0.34 -12.38
N MET A 161 9.25 -1.65 -12.56
CA MET A 161 9.81 -2.32 -13.73
C MET A 161 9.14 -2.07 -15.08
N PRO A 162 7.84 -1.75 -15.19
CA PRO A 162 7.26 -1.35 -16.45
C PRO A 162 7.94 -0.11 -17.04
N GLU A 163 8.42 0.79 -16.19
CA GLU A 163 9.11 2.04 -16.55
C GLU A 163 10.63 1.89 -16.70
N ALA A 164 11.17 0.65 -16.73
CA ALA A 164 12.61 0.43 -16.81
C ALA A 164 13.20 1.02 -18.11
N GLU A 165 13.79 2.21 -18.02
CA GLU A 165 14.35 2.97 -19.16
C GLU A 165 15.32 2.15 -20.02
N ALA A 166 16.09 1.26 -19.37
CA ALA A 166 17.07 0.41 -20.04
C ALA A 166 16.45 -0.67 -20.95
N GLU A 167 15.20 -1.08 -20.71
CA GLU A 167 14.53 -2.16 -21.46
C GLU A 167 13.37 -1.64 -22.32
N LEU A 168 12.60 -0.67 -21.82
CA LEU A 168 11.31 -0.26 -22.39
C LEU A 168 11.13 1.26 -22.49
N VAL A 169 12.20 2.05 -22.33
CA VAL A 169 12.19 3.52 -22.36
C VAL A 169 11.37 4.16 -21.22
N GLU A 170 10.06 3.96 -21.21
CA GLU A 170 9.15 4.47 -20.17
C GLU A 170 7.92 3.56 -19.98
N GLY A 171 7.90 2.37 -20.59
CA GLY A 171 6.82 1.40 -20.42
C GLY A 171 5.56 1.70 -21.22
N TRP A 172 4.41 1.60 -20.56
CA TRP A 172 3.10 1.65 -21.20
C TRP A 172 2.61 3.08 -21.50
N TRP A 173 3.22 4.09 -20.89
CA TRP A 173 2.82 5.50 -21.12
C TRP A 173 3.74 6.27 -22.07
N THR A 174 4.77 5.65 -22.67
CA THR A 174 5.80 6.32 -23.49
C THR A 174 5.24 7.17 -24.64
N GLU A 175 4.13 6.76 -25.25
CA GLU A 175 3.53 7.48 -26.38
C GLU A 175 2.60 8.63 -25.94
N TYR A 176 2.32 8.77 -24.64
CA TYR A 176 1.46 9.84 -24.14
C TYR A 176 2.24 11.14 -23.94
N GLY A 177 1.76 12.20 -24.58
CA GLY A 177 2.30 13.55 -24.44
C GLY A 177 1.33 14.54 -23.78
N GLY A 178 1.83 15.75 -23.54
CA GLY A 178 1.02 16.90 -23.12
C GLY A 178 0.18 16.65 -21.87
N MET A 179 -1.11 17.00 -21.95
CA MET A 179 -2.04 16.89 -20.82
C MET A 179 -2.30 15.44 -20.38
N ARG A 180 -2.27 14.45 -21.28
CA ARG A 180 -2.55 13.06 -20.90
C ARG A 180 -1.44 12.45 -20.08
N PHE A 181 -0.19 12.73 -20.45
CA PHE A 181 0.95 12.41 -19.59
C PHE A 181 0.78 13.05 -18.20
N GLY A 182 0.45 14.35 -18.16
CA GLY A 182 0.19 15.05 -16.91
C GLY A 182 -0.93 14.41 -16.06
N MET A 183 -2.01 13.95 -16.69
CA MET A 183 -3.10 13.25 -16.02
C MET A 183 -2.69 11.87 -15.47
N LEU A 184 -1.94 11.08 -16.24
CA LEU A 184 -1.42 9.79 -15.81
C LEU A 184 -0.46 9.95 -14.62
N PHE A 185 0.47 10.91 -14.73
CA PHE A 185 1.40 11.25 -13.65
C PHE A 185 0.65 11.71 -12.39
N MET A 186 -0.36 12.58 -12.53
CA MET A 186 -1.21 12.99 -11.42
C MET A 186 -1.95 11.79 -10.81
N ALA A 187 -2.52 10.90 -11.62
CA ALA A 187 -3.26 9.74 -11.14
C ALA A 187 -2.37 8.78 -10.34
N GLU A 188 -1.12 8.56 -10.77
CA GLU A 188 -0.15 7.73 -10.05
C GLU A 188 0.12 8.29 -8.63
N TYR A 189 0.35 9.60 -8.50
CA TYR A 189 0.55 10.25 -7.20
C TYR A 189 -0.72 10.25 -6.34
N ILE A 190 -1.90 10.51 -6.91
CA ILE A 190 -3.15 10.45 -6.13
C ILE A 190 -3.38 9.02 -5.62
N ARG A 191 -3.09 7.99 -6.44
CA ARG A 191 -3.18 6.60 -6.02
C ARG A 191 -2.17 6.26 -4.92
N THR A 192 -0.97 6.82 -5.00
CA THR A 192 0.04 6.73 -3.92
C THR A 192 -0.50 7.28 -2.60
N TYR A 193 -1.12 8.47 -2.63
CA TYR A 193 -1.73 9.05 -1.44
C TYR A 193 -2.93 8.25 -0.95
N ALA A 194 -3.77 7.74 -1.85
CA ALA A 194 -4.87 6.86 -1.49
C ALA A 194 -4.38 5.60 -0.76
N ALA A 195 -3.27 5.00 -1.20
CA ALA A 195 -2.62 3.88 -0.50
C ALA A 195 -2.24 4.26 0.95
N CYS A 196 -1.64 5.42 1.14
CA CYS A 196 -1.23 5.91 2.45
C CYS A 196 -2.43 6.16 3.39
N PHE A 197 -3.52 6.71 2.84
CA PHE A 197 -4.77 6.87 3.58
C PHE A 197 -5.36 5.52 3.95
N LEU A 198 -5.51 4.59 3.01
CA LEU A 198 -6.07 3.27 3.28
C LEU A 198 -5.26 2.51 4.35
N PHE A 199 -3.92 2.55 4.27
CA PHE A 199 -3.08 1.96 5.31
C PHE A 199 -3.33 2.61 6.68
N THR A 200 -3.44 3.95 6.72
CA THR A 200 -3.73 4.69 7.95
C THR A 200 -5.09 4.29 8.55
N HIS A 201 -6.10 4.10 7.71
CA HIS A 201 -7.44 3.71 8.14
C HIS A 201 -7.52 2.26 8.63
N PHE A 202 -6.91 1.33 7.90
CA PHE A 202 -7.00 -0.10 8.21
C PHE A 202 -6.07 -0.55 9.33
N PHE A 203 -4.90 0.08 9.48
CA PHE A 203 -3.86 -0.40 10.41
C PHE A 203 -3.49 0.59 11.53
N LEU A 204 -3.64 1.90 11.32
CA LEU A 204 -3.21 2.93 12.26
C LEU A 204 -4.37 3.68 12.93
N GLY A 205 -5.58 3.13 12.92
CA GLY A 205 -6.75 3.73 13.60
C GLY A 205 -7.23 5.07 13.02
N GLY A 206 -6.90 5.42 11.77
CA GLY A 206 -7.43 6.61 11.11
C GLY A 206 -7.16 7.92 11.90
N TRP A 207 -8.23 8.61 12.26
CA TRP A 207 -8.21 9.86 13.06
C TRP A 207 -7.97 9.67 14.55
N HIS A 208 -8.03 8.44 15.09
CA HIS A 208 -7.79 8.19 16.52
C HIS A 208 -6.31 8.31 16.86
N LEU A 209 -5.93 9.01 17.92
CA LEU A 209 -4.51 9.12 18.30
C LEU A 209 -3.95 7.80 18.85
N PRO A 210 -2.62 7.58 18.78
CA PRO A 210 -1.97 6.48 19.50
C PRO A 210 -2.29 6.60 20.98
N PHE A 211 -2.66 5.49 21.62
CA PHE A 211 -2.92 5.41 23.06
C PHE A 211 -4.02 6.38 23.56
N HIS A 212 -5.03 6.67 22.74
CA HIS A 212 -6.13 7.56 23.10
C HIS A 212 -6.76 7.20 24.47
N GLY A 213 -6.96 5.91 24.76
CA GLY A 213 -7.50 5.48 26.05
C GLY A 213 -6.65 5.86 27.27
N THR A 214 -5.33 5.66 27.21
CA THR A 214 -4.45 6.01 28.34
C THR A 214 -4.19 7.51 28.42
N ILE A 215 -4.13 8.23 27.30
CA ILE A 215 -3.94 9.70 27.27
C ILE A 215 -5.21 10.42 27.75
N GLY A 216 -6.39 9.92 27.39
CA GLY A 216 -7.69 10.44 27.81
C GLY A 216 -7.97 10.26 29.31
N SER A 217 -7.36 9.25 29.94
CA SER A 217 -7.44 9.02 31.38
C SER A 217 -6.58 9.96 32.25
N ILE A 218 -5.68 10.76 31.63
CA ILE A 218 -4.83 11.71 32.34
C ILE A 218 -5.60 13.02 32.60
N PRO A 219 -5.86 13.40 33.86
CA PRO A 219 -6.64 14.59 34.21
C PRO A 219 -5.82 15.88 34.00
N LEU A 220 -5.58 16.26 32.75
CA LEU A 220 -5.19 17.60 32.25
C LEU A 220 -4.97 17.57 30.72
N LEU A 221 -4.49 16.43 30.19
CA LEU A 221 -4.25 16.22 28.75
C LEU A 221 -5.51 15.78 27.99
N GLY A 222 -6.51 15.20 28.66
CA GLY A 222 -7.75 14.73 28.05
C GLY A 222 -8.59 15.83 27.37
N ASP A 223 -8.59 17.06 27.90
CA ASP A 223 -9.33 18.17 27.30
C ASP A 223 -8.57 18.82 26.13
N ALA A 224 -7.23 18.86 26.20
CA ALA A 224 -6.37 19.28 25.10
C ALA A 224 -6.42 18.31 23.90
N TYR A 225 -6.77 17.06 24.15
CA TYR A 225 -6.92 16.01 23.16
C TYR A 225 -8.11 16.24 22.19
N LEU A 226 -9.25 16.74 22.69
CA LEU A 226 -10.42 17.05 21.85
C LEU A 226 -10.21 18.26 20.91
N LEU A 227 -9.20 19.09 21.21
CA LEU A 227 -8.89 20.29 20.43
C LEU A 227 -8.17 19.99 19.12
N ILE A 228 -7.57 18.79 18.96
CA ILE A 228 -6.90 18.42 17.71
C ILE A 228 -7.94 17.88 16.72
N PRO A 229 -8.16 18.55 15.57
CA PRO A 229 -9.08 18.03 14.56
C PRO A 229 -8.61 16.66 14.07
N GLY A 230 -9.47 15.64 14.15
CA GLY A 230 -9.16 14.27 13.70
C GLY A 230 -8.64 14.21 12.26
N ALA A 231 -9.09 15.12 11.40
CA ALA A 231 -8.59 15.27 10.03
C ALA A 231 -7.07 15.56 9.96
N ILE A 232 -6.54 16.38 10.86
CA ILE A 232 -5.09 16.68 10.91
C ILE A 232 -4.30 15.42 11.26
N MET A 233 -4.83 14.57 12.15
CA MET A 233 -4.17 13.32 12.52
C MET A 233 -4.15 12.30 11.38
N THR A 234 -5.27 12.14 10.68
CA THR A 234 -5.32 11.30 9.48
C THR A 234 -4.30 11.78 8.44
N LEU A 235 -4.25 13.09 8.19
CA LEU A 235 -3.29 13.69 7.24
C LEU A 235 -1.83 13.50 7.68
N LEU A 236 -1.53 13.71 8.96
CA LEU A 236 -0.19 13.56 9.51
C LEU A 236 0.29 12.10 9.41
N LYS A 237 -0.55 11.14 9.78
CA LYS A 237 -0.23 9.71 9.67
C LYS A 237 -0.07 9.27 8.22
N ALA A 238 -0.98 9.67 7.33
CA ALA A 238 -0.85 9.38 5.91
C ALA A 238 0.44 9.98 5.32
N TRP A 239 0.82 11.19 5.74
CA TRP A 239 2.07 11.82 5.35
C TRP A 239 3.30 11.08 5.90
N LEU A 240 3.27 10.60 7.14
CA LEU A 240 4.34 9.77 7.71
C LEU A 240 4.49 8.44 6.94
N VAL A 241 3.36 7.78 6.62
CA VAL A 241 3.37 6.55 5.80
C VAL A 241 3.96 6.84 4.42
N PHE A 242 3.58 7.97 3.79
CA PHE A 242 4.16 8.38 2.52
C PHE A 242 5.68 8.54 2.60
N LEU A 243 6.19 9.23 3.62
CA LEU A 243 7.63 9.41 3.81
C LEU A 243 8.38 8.10 4.07
N VAL A 244 7.87 7.28 4.98
CA VAL A 244 8.53 6.02 5.40
C VAL A 244 8.46 4.97 4.30
N VAL A 245 7.32 4.85 3.62
CA VAL A 245 7.10 3.76 2.67
C VAL A 245 7.49 4.17 1.25
N PHE A 246 6.99 5.30 0.74
CA PHE A 246 7.19 5.64 -0.67
C PHE A 246 8.47 6.45 -0.92
N VAL A 247 8.87 7.32 0.02
CA VAL A 247 10.09 8.10 -0.14
C VAL A 247 11.31 7.29 0.33
N TRP A 248 11.28 6.77 1.55
CA TRP A 248 12.45 6.08 2.09
C TRP A 248 12.69 4.71 1.44
N ALA A 249 11.67 3.89 1.19
CA ALA A 249 11.90 2.60 0.52
C ALA A 249 12.48 2.78 -0.89
N ARG A 250 12.12 3.85 -1.61
CA ARG A 250 12.71 4.19 -2.90
C ARG A 250 14.22 4.47 -2.81
N PHE A 251 14.70 5.08 -1.74
CA PHE A 251 16.13 5.34 -1.54
C PHE A 251 16.87 4.17 -0.91
N ALA A 252 16.18 3.30 -0.17
CA ALA A 252 16.78 2.20 0.56
C ALA A 252 16.89 0.90 -0.25
N LEU A 253 15.95 0.65 -1.17
CA LEU A 253 15.84 -0.61 -1.90
C LEU A 253 16.33 -0.47 -3.35
N ALA A 254 16.99 -1.53 -3.83
CA ALA A 254 17.36 -1.66 -5.23
C ALA A 254 16.16 -2.13 -6.07
N ARG A 255 16.21 -1.83 -7.37
CA ARG A 255 15.23 -2.34 -8.34
C ARG A 255 15.35 -3.86 -8.48
N ILE A 256 14.21 -4.54 -8.56
CA ILE A 256 14.09 -6.01 -8.68
C ILE A 256 13.70 -6.38 -10.11
N ARG A 257 14.09 -7.56 -10.61
CA ARG A 257 13.72 -8.05 -11.97
C ARG A 257 12.26 -8.54 -12.04
N THR A 258 11.61 -8.47 -13.21
CA THR A 258 10.17 -8.79 -13.37
C THR A 258 9.85 -10.22 -13.02
N ASP A 259 10.73 -11.16 -13.39
CA ASP A 259 10.50 -12.58 -13.08
C ASP A 259 10.46 -12.81 -11.57
N GLN A 260 11.31 -12.09 -10.82
CA GLN A 260 11.40 -12.18 -9.37
C GLN A 260 10.21 -11.48 -8.69
N ILE A 261 9.72 -10.38 -9.26
CA ILE A 261 8.50 -9.68 -8.83
C ILE A 261 7.30 -10.62 -8.96
N LEU A 262 7.13 -11.26 -10.12
CA LEU A 262 6.04 -12.20 -10.34
C LEU A 262 6.17 -13.45 -9.44
N GLU A 263 7.37 -14.01 -9.32
CA GLU A 263 7.61 -15.14 -8.41
C GLU A 263 7.31 -14.76 -6.95
N PHE A 264 7.73 -13.58 -6.50
CA PHE A 264 7.46 -13.10 -5.15
C PHE A 264 5.96 -12.93 -4.88
N GLY A 265 5.21 -12.37 -5.83
CA GLY A 265 3.75 -12.26 -5.76
C GLY A 265 3.06 -13.62 -5.61
N TRP A 266 3.31 -14.53 -6.54
CA TRP A 266 2.61 -15.82 -6.61
C TRP A 266 3.09 -16.85 -5.58
N ARG A 267 4.41 -16.94 -5.35
CA ARG A 267 5.03 -18.00 -4.54
C ARG A 267 5.13 -17.61 -3.07
N MET A 268 5.27 -16.33 -2.73
CA MET A 268 5.44 -15.88 -1.35
C MET A 268 4.25 -15.09 -0.84
N LEU A 269 3.87 -13.99 -1.49
CA LEU A 269 2.83 -13.09 -0.97
C LEU A 269 1.45 -13.75 -0.92
N LEU A 270 1.08 -14.52 -1.94
CA LEU A 270 -0.23 -15.17 -1.99
C LEU A 270 -0.44 -16.18 -0.84
N PRO A 271 0.45 -17.18 -0.59
CA PRO A 271 0.32 -18.05 0.57
C PRO A 271 0.32 -17.31 1.91
N LEU A 272 1.16 -16.27 2.05
CA LEU A 272 1.21 -15.45 3.27
C LEU A 272 -0.08 -14.66 3.50
N ALA A 273 -0.73 -14.17 2.44
CA ALA A 273 -2.00 -13.48 2.54
C ALA A 273 -3.14 -14.43 2.96
N VAL A 274 -3.13 -15.66 2.46
CA VAL A 274 -4.06 -16.71 2.93
C VAL A 274 -3.81 -17.05 4.40
N LEU A 275 -2.55 -17.20 4.81
CA LEU A 275 -2.19 -17.41 6.21
C LEU A 275 -2.69 -16.26 7.09
N GLN A 276 -2.51 -15.01 6.66
CA GLN A 276 -2.98 -13.84 7.38
C GLN A 276 -4.51 -13.83 7.54
N LEU A 277 -5.26 -14.26 6.52
CA LEU A 277 -6.71 -14.38 6.60
C LEU A 277 -7.13 -15.42 7.65
N VAL A 278 -6.45 -16.56 7.68
CA VAL A 278 -6.68 -17.60 8.70
C VAL A 278 -6.36 -17.07 10.10
N LEU A 279 -5.25 -16.36 10.26
CA LEU A 279 -4.90 -15.74 11.54
C LEU A 279 -5.93 -14.71 12.00
N ALA A 280 -6.45 -13.88 11.08
CA ALA A 280 -7.51 -12.92 11.40
C ALA A 280 -8.79 -13.62 11.90
N MET A 281 -9.18 -14.74 11.27
CA MET A 281 -10.31 -15.56 11.74
C MET A 281 -10.05 -16.14 13.13
N VAL A 282 -8.86 -16.68 13.38
CA VAL A 282 -8.48 -17.26 14.69
C VAL A 282 -8.50 -16.20 15.78
N TYR A 283 -7.94 -15.01 15.52
CA TYR A 283 -7.96 -13.90 16.48
C TYR A 283 -9.39 -13.48 16.82
N ARG A 284 -10.25 -13.35 15.80
CA ARG A 284 -11.64 -12.95 15.99
C ARG A 284 -12.48 -13.99 16.74
N LEU A 285 -12.21 -15.29 16.58
CA LEU A 285 -13.02 -16.35 17.18
C LEU A 285 -12.57 -16.74 18.59
N TYR A 286 -11.26 -16.74 18.86
CA TYR A 286 -10.72 -17.31 20.11
C TYR A 286 -10.12 -16.28 21.07
N LEU A 287 -9.66 -15.12 20.58
CA LEU A 287 -8.93 -14.14 21.40
C LEU A 287 -9.68 -12.82 21.61
N PHE A 288 -10.85 -12.68 20.98
CA PHE A 288 -11.63 -11.47 21.01
C PHE A 288 -12.79 -11.62 22.00
N ASP A 289 -12.86 -10.73 22.99
CA ASP A 289 -13.98 -10.66 23.94
C ASP A 289 -14.95 -9.53 23.53
N PRO A 290 -16.17 -9.86 23.05
CA PRO A 290 -17.16 -8.85 22.67
C PRO A 290 -17.66 -7.99 23.84
N ASP A 291 -17.67 -8.53 25.06
CA ASP A 291 -18.29 -7.87 26.21
C ASP A 291 -17.38 -6.77 26.81
N ALA A 292 -16.09 -6.79 26.47
CA ALA A 292 -15.09 -5.81 26.88
C ALA A 292 -14.89 -4.65 25.87
N MET A 293 -15.76 -4.55 24.86
CA MET A 293 -15.77 -3.41 23.93
C MET A 293 -16.32 -2.15 24.58
N SER A 294 -15.64 -1.02 24.39
CA SER A 294 -16.15 0.28 24.82
C SER A 294 -17.07 0.92 23.77
N ALA A 295 -18.00 1.76 24.24
CA ALA A 295 -18.89 2.53 23.40
C ALA A 295 -18.11 3.40 22.39
N ARG A 296 -18.68 3.57 21.20
CA ARG A 296 -18.05 4.25 20.04
C ARG A 296 -17.48 5.65 20.33
N ASN A 297 -18.03 6.35 21.33
CA ASN A 297 -17.67 7.72 21.69
C ASN A 297 -16.95 7.83 23.05
N ASP A 298 -16.61 6.72 23.68
CA ASP A 298 -15.92 6.75 24.96
C ASP A 298 -14.45 7.17 24.79
N VAL A 299 -13.99 8.02 25.70
CA VAL A 299 -12.63 8.59 25.69
C VAL A 299 -11.59 7.55 26.15
N GLY A 300 -12.02 6.58 26.98
CA GLY A 300 -11.16 5.55 27.57
C GLY A 300 -10.73 4.42 26.63
N GLY A 301 -11.39 4.24 25.47
CA GLY A 301 -11.17 3.06 24.61
C GLY A 301 -11.65 1.76 25.29
N GLY A 302 -11.72 0.65 24.54
CA GLY A 302 -12.10 -0.65 25.11
C GLY A 302 -10.91 -1.54 25.44
N ASN A 303 -11.19 -2.71 25.99
CA ASN A 303 -10.20 -3.69 26.45
C ASN A 303 -10.48 -5.09 25.85
N ALA A 304 -11.04 -5.14 24.64
CA ALA A 304 -11.54 -6.36 24.01
C ALA A 304 -10.45 -7.40 23.66
N TRP A 305 -9.17 -7.03 23.81
CA TRP A 305 -8.00 -7.87 23.53
C TRP A 305 -7.20 -8.23 24.78
N ASP A 306 -7.79 -8.03 25.96
CA ASP A 306 -7.20 -8.43 27.23
C ASP A 306 -7.33 -9.93 27.41
N ALA A 307 -6.26 -10.56 27.85
CA ALA A 307 -6.24 -11.99 28.14
C ALA A 307 -5.54 -12.24 29.46
N PHE A 308 -6.09 -13.18 30.24
CA PHE A 308 -5.58 -13.56 31.57
C PHE A 308 -5.46 -12.39 32.57
N GLY A 309 -6.28 -11.35 32.42
CA GLY A 309 -6.28 -10.17 33.31
C GLY A 309 -5.12 -9.20 33.09
N ILE A 310 -4.38 -9.34 31.99
CA ILE A 310 -3.31 -8.40 31.59
C ILE A 310 -3.80 -7.54 30.41
N PRO A 311 -3.79 -6.20 30.54
CA PRO A 311 -4.18 -5.30 29.46
C PRO A 311 -3.32 -5.48 28.20
N MET A 312 -3.95 -5.50 27.02
CA MET A 312 -3.30 -5.60 25.70
C MET A 312 -2.40 -6.83 25.49
N LEU A 313 -2.57 -7.91 26.27
CA LEU A 313 -1.70 -9.07 26.21
C LEU A 313 -1.66 -9.72 24.81
N VAL A 314 -2.80 -9.83 24.15
CA VAL A 314 -2.88 -10.41 22.80
C VAL A 314 -2.05 -9.58 21.80
N PRO A 315 -2.27 -8.26 21.63
CA PRO A 315 -1.43 -7.40 20.78
C PRO A 315 0.06 -7.47 21.08
N ILE A 316 0.44 -7.55 22.36
CA ILE A 316 1.85 -7.58 22.76
C ILE A 316 2.48 -8.91 22.34
N LEU A 317 1.83 -10.04 22.65
CA LEU A 317 2.35 -11.37 22.30
C LEU A 317 2.43 -11.56 20.78
N THR A 318 1.42 -11.11 20.03
CA THR A 318 1.45 -11.17 18.56
C THR A 318 2.59 -10.33 18.03
N THR A 319 2.76 -9.11 18.51
CA THR A 319 3.85 -8.23 18.07
C THR A 319 5.21 -8.82 18.40
N LEU A 320 5.41 -9.36 19.60
CA LEU A 320 6.68 -10.01 20.00
C LEU A 320 6.97 -11.26 19.18
N PHE A 321 5.95 -12.09 18.90
CA PHE A 321 6.10 -13.26 18.04
C PHE A 321 6.57 -12.85 16.63
N TRP A 322 5.93 -11.85 16.03
CA TRP A 322 6.29 -11.38 14.69
C TRP A 322 7.64 -10.65 14.65
N ILE A 323 7.99 -9.89 15.69
CA ILE A 323 9.34 -9.31 15.82
C ILE A 323 10.39 -10.40 15.98
N GLY A 324 10.11 -11.43 16.78
CA GLY A 324 11.00 -12.58 16.96
C GLY A 324 11.21 -13.34 15.65
N LEU A 325 10.12 -13.61 14.92
CA LEU A 325 10.16 -14.24 13.60
C LEU A 325 10.91 -13.36 12.59
N PHE A 326 10.65 -12.05 12.57
CA PHE A 326 11.40 -11.10 11.74
C PHE A 326 12.89 -11.09 12.08
N TYR A 327 13.25 -11.12 13.36
CA TYR A 327 14.64 -11.20 13.80
C TYR A 327 15.32 -12.51 13.39
N VAL A 328 14.59 -13.63 13.48
CA VAL A 328 15.08 -14.93 12.98
C VAL A 328 15.35 -14.83 11.48
N TYR A 329 14.41 -14.30 10.68
CA TYR A 329 14.62 -14.13 9.24
C TYR A 329 15.73 -13.13 8.89
N LEU A 330 15.93 -12.09 9.72
CA LEU A 330 17.02 -11.13 9.55
C LEU A 330 18.39 -11.78 9.82
N ASN A 331 18.46 -12.66 10.83
CA ASN A 331 19.67 -13.38 11.20
C ASN A 331 19.90 -14.67 10.41
N ASP A 332 18.90 -15.14 9.65
CA ASP A 332 19.00 -16.28 8.73
C ASP A 332 19.81 -15.91 7.47
N GLU A 333 21.03 -15.43 7.71
CA GLU A 333 22.13 -15.45 6.76
C GLU A 333 22.78 -16.83 6.82
N ASP A 334 22.05 -17.89 6.49
CA ASP A 334 22.72 -19.16 6.21
C ASP A 334 23.56 -19.01 4.94
N LYS A 335 24.82 -18.63 5.12
CA LYS A 335 25.83 -18.44 4.08
C LYS A 335 26.14 -19.73 3.32
N SER A 336 25.65 -20.87 3.80
CA SER A 336 26.04 -22.20 3.32
C SER A 336 24.98 -22.93 2.48
N ILE A 337 23.73 -22.45 2.43
CA ILE A 337 22.60 -23.26 1.91
C ILE A 337 22.15 -22.90 0.48
N ASN A 338 22.52 -21.75 -0.09
CA ASN A 338 22.06 -21.41 -1.45
C ASN A 338 23.13 -20.73 -2.32
N GLN A 339 23.83 -21.54 -3.12
CA GLN A 339 24.51 -21.06 -4.33
C GLN A 339 23.51 -20.56 -5.41
N GLU A 340 22.20 -20.78 -5.20
CA GLU A 340 21.12 -20.27 -6.06
C GLU A 340 20.49 -18.96 -5.53
N ARG A 341 21.09 -18.27 -4.55
CA ARG A 341 20.59 -16.96 -4.09
C ARG A 341 20.74 -15.93 -5.22
N MET A 342 19.60 -15.59 -5.82
CA MET A 342 19.44 -14.72 -6.99
C MET A 342 19.81 -13.23 -6.80
N PHE A 343 20.42 -12.83 -5.68
CA PHE A 343 20.57 -11.40 -5.33
C PHE A 343 21.95 -10.91 -4.90
N HIS A 344 23.01 -11.72 -4.97
CA HIS A 344 24.36 -11.18 -4.83
C HIS A 344 25.28 -11.79 -5.88
N VAL A 345 25.78 -10.95 -6.79
CA VAL A 345 27.05 -11.23 -7.44
C VAL A 345 28.09 -11.14 -6.33
N HIS A 346 28.32 -12.25 -5.63
CA HIS A 346 29.47 -12.37 -4.75
C HIS A 346 30.70 -12.39 -5.64
N THR A 347 31.56 -11.38 -5.52
CA THR A 347 32.95 -11.53 -5.91
C THR A 347 33.61 -12.39 -4.84
N ASP A 348 33.74 -13.69 -5.11
CA ASP A 348 34.39 -14.66 -4.21
C ASP A 348 35.82 -14.27 -3.83
N LYS A 349 36.44 -13.39 -4.61
CA LYS A 349 37.67 -12.70 -4.26
C LYS A 349 37.44 -11.19 -4.37
N ALA A 350 37.80 -10.45 -3.33
CA ALA A 350 38.04 -9.01 -3.47
C ALA A 350 38.96 -8.81 -4.69
N ALA A 351 38.73 -7.76 -5.48
CA ALA A 351 39.62 -7.40 -6.57
C ALA A 351 41.00 -7.08 -5.99
N GLY A 352 41.82 -8.11 -5.80
CA GLY A 352 43.23 -7.97 -5.53
C GLY A 352 43.82 -7.21 -6.69
N THR A 353 44.75 -6.31 -6.38
CA THR A 353 45.63 -5.71 -7.38
C THR A 353 46.36 -6.84 -8.10
N VAL A 354 45.84 -7.28 -9.24
CA VAL A 354 46.54 -8.19 -10.13
C VAL A 354 47.76 -7.40 -10.61
N THR A 355 48.92 -7.74 -10.04
CA THR A 355 50.18 -7.22 -10.54
C THR A 355 50.53 -8.12 -11.72
N PRO A 356 50.59 -7.63 -12.96
CA PRO A 356 50.83 -8.49 -14.11
C PRO A 356 52.17 -9.21 -13.95
N GLY A 357 52.17 -10.55 -13.92
CA GLY A 357 53.40 -11.36 -13.93
C GLY A 357 53.67 -12.25 -12.71
N GLN A 358 52.73 -12.40 -11.77
CA GLN A 358 52.80 -13.46 -10.75
C GLN A 358 51.44 -14.17 -10.69
N GLU A 359 51.51 -15.50 -10.85
CA GLU A 359 50.44 -16.43 -11.25
C GLU A 359 49.12 -16.38 -10.46
#